data_AF-A0A2T2N8H7-F1
#
_entry.id   AF-A0A2T2N8H7-F1
#
_cell.length_a   1.000
_cell.length_b   1.000
_cell.length_c   1.000
_cell.angle_alpha   90.00
_cell.angle_beta   90.00
_cell.angle_gamma   90.00
#
_symmetry.space_group_name_H-M   'P 1'
#
loop_
_entity.id
_entity.type
_entity.pdbx_description
1 polymer ?
#
loop_
_entity_poly.entity_id
_entity_poly.type
_entity_poly.pdbx_seq_one_letter_code
_entity_poly.pdbx_strand_id
1 'polypeptide(L)'
;WRDILALSSTMRTFNSTAAFKAAWKDLISLRQPYNFEFEEGSSSVVRIGHIAFITARFHFQNGLQPSGRSLGMLKIAPDIFEGFQDNAEPSRYKIVALSTILESVQGYGDPDVFPRHFLENTTLKTNEILNGASNGTIKSYNSNAKTGGSLTSNQFDALVVGLGPSGLSNIARLKALGLNAIACDKIPEVGLNWTDRYNSLRLHTPKMQNSLPFDFKPPKDANYYLTMEELKNYYQSFVAEYKLQDSLWLSTIVNHATYSKSKGSWTVTLIQAGNERVISARHLVFCVGNTGRVPQQPNLPGRESFHGTVIHSVDYTCATEWAGKRGIVIGTANTGHDVAEDMADAGMHVTMVQRLKTPVLTVPKLPLHKAFHDGVSVTEVDKWFHTNPLAIERVIMKTVFRQLFEQDKEKFDKLDARGFKVDREADLTQILYERAGRHYMDVGVSQMIIDGRIDVKSGVALSEFTNKGLKFADGTELEADIIVFATGYSTDMRLAISKILDPETVNQLDETWRLDEEGNPRGSWKPIGHPNIWFCPGDISHTRFFSRFIALQVKAEVEGSPFVPYER
;
A
#
# COMPACT_ATOMS: atom_id res chain seq x y z
N TRP A 1 -7.52 21.38 4.40
CA TRP A 1 -8.22 20.90 3.19
C TRP A 1 -7.30 19.95 2.46
N ARG A 2 -7.72 18.69 2.24
CA ARG A 2 -6.98 17.71 1.42
C ARG A 2 -7.71 17.51 0.10
N ASP A 3 -7.08 17.87 -1.00
CA ASP A 3 -7.63 17.68 -2.33
C ASP A 3 -6.91 16.52 -3.02
N ILE A 4 -7.68 15.59 -3.59
CA ILE A 4 -7.17 14.46 -4.37
C ILE A 4 -7.74 14.60 -5.77
N LEU A 5 -6.97 15.25 -6.64
CA LEU A 5 -7.22 15.40 -8.08
C LEU A 5 -8.45 16.25 -8.44
N ALA A 6 -9.35 16.55 -7.52
CA ALA A 6 -10.62 17.22 -7.81
C ALA A 6 -10.41 18.65 -8.30
N LEU A 7 -9.64 19.45 -7.58
CA LEU A 7 -9.43 20.86 -7.93
C LEU A 7 -7.95 21.14 -8.22
N SER A 8 -7.05 20.56 -7.44
CA SER A 8 -5.61 20.80 -7.54
C SER A 8 -4.90 19.95 -8.60
N SER A 9 -5.62 19.04 -9.28
CA SER A 9 -5.08 18.15 -10.32
C SER A 9 -3.92 17.25 -9.86
N THR A 10 -3.68 17.16 -8.55
CA THR A 10 -2.76 16.24 -7.90
C THR A 10 -3.23 16.04 -6.45
N MET A 11 -2.47 15.35 -5.61
CA MET A 11 -2.74 15.30 -4.18
C MET A 11 -2.09 16.50 -3.48
N ARG A 12 -2.90 17.37 -2.86
CA ARG A 12 -2.44 18.54 -2.09
C ARG A 12 -3.12 18.59 -0.73
N THR A 13 -2.42 19.14 0.26
CA THR A 13 -3.00 19.43 1.59
C THR A 13 -2.68 20.85 2.04
N PHE A 14 -3.72 21.67 2.18
CA PHE A 14 -3.64 23.02 2.73
C PHE A 14 -3.97 22.99 4.22
N ASN A 15 -2.95 23.18 5.06
CA ASN A 15 -2.99 22.94 6.50
C ASN A 15 -3.24 24.19 7.37
N SER A 16 -3.42 25.36 6.75
CA SER A 16 -3.77 26.61 7.44
C SER A 16 -4.94 27.33 6.78
N THR A 17 -5.66 28.16 7.55
CA THR A 17 -6.75 29.00 7.03
C THR A 17 -6.26 29.94 5.92
N ALA A 18 -5.06 30.49 6.04
CA ALA A 18 -4.48 31.38 5.03
C ALA A 18 -4.15 30.63 3.74
N ALA A 19 -3.49 29.47 3.84
CA ALA A 19 -3.19 28.62 2.69
C ALA A 19 -4.46 28.14 1.99
N PHE A 20 -5.45 27.69 2.77
CA PHE A 20 -6.76 27.29 2.26
C PHE A 20 -7.45 28.42 1.49
N LYS A 21 -7.62 29.60 2.10
CA LYS A 21 -8.32 30.73 1.46
C LYS A 21 -7.66 31.15 0.15
N ALA A 22 -6.33 31.19 0.12
CA ALA A 22 -5.59 31.56 -1.08
C ALA A 22 -5.76 30.50 -2.17
N ALA A 23 -5.49 29.24 -1.87
CA ALA A 23 -5.63 28.15 -2.83
C ALA A 23 -7.08 28.02 -3.33
N TRP A 24 -8.06 28.15 -2.44
CA TRP A 24 -9.48 28.10 -2.80
C TRP A 24 -9.83 29.21 -3.80
N LYS A 25 -9.40 30.45 -3.56
CA LYS A 25 -9.64 31.58 -4.46
C LYS A 25 -9.05 31.34 -5.87
N ASP A 26 -7.83 30.82 -5.93
CA ASP A 26 -7.17 30.52 -7.21
C ASP A 26 -7.88 29.37 -7.92
N LEU A 27 -8.17 28.29 -7.19
CA LEU A 27 -8.73 27.05 -7.73
C LEU A 27 -10.18 27.20 -8.19
N ILE A 28 -11.03 27.96 -7.48
CA ILE A 28 -12.39 28.24 -7.99
C ILE A 28 -12.36 29.04 -9.30
N SER A 29 -11.40 29.95 -9.43
CA SER A 29 -11.22 30.74 -10.66
C SER A 29 -10.70 29.86 -11.80
N LEU A 30 -9.78 28.94 -11.48
CA LEU A 30 -9.14 28.05 -12.44
C LEU A 30 -10.02 26.87 -12.88
N ARG A 31 -10.87 26.34 -11.99
CA ARG A 31 -11.68 25.12 -12.23
C ARG A 31 -13.16 25.40 -12.45
N GLN A 32 -13.63 26.58 -12.04
CA GLN A 32 -15.03 27.00 -12.15
C GLN A 32 -15.99 25.93 -11.59
N PRO A 33 -15.84 25.49 -10.32
CA PRO A 33 -16.71 24.46 -9.77
C PRO A 33 -18.13 24.99 -9.58
N TYR A 34 -19.12 24.15 -9.86
CA TYR A 34 -20.55 24.49 -9.87
C TYR A 34 -21.41 23.30 -9.43
N ASN A 35 -22.73 23.53 -9.29
CA ASN A 35 -23.71 22.52 -8.87
C ASN A 35 -23.35 21.81 -7.56
N PHE A 36 -23.05 22.60 -6.52
CA PHE A 36 -22.81 22.06 -5.19
C PHE A 36 -24.12 21.57 -4.56
N GLU A 37 -24.20 20.27 -4.27
CA GLU A 37 -25.39 19.63 -3.73
C GLU A 37 -25.01 18.75 -2.53
N PHE A 38 -25.65 18.96 -1.37
CA PHE A 38 -25.46 18.07 -0.24
C PHE A 38 -26.06 16.70 -0.52
N GLU A 39 -25.34 15.65 -0.13
CA GLU A 39 -25.84 14.29 -0.23
C GLU A 39 -26.79 14.03 0.95
N GLU A 40 -28.08 13.89 0.66
CA GLU A 40 -29.10 13.63 1.66
C GLU A 40 -28.79 12.35 2.47
N GLY A 41 -28.97 12.41 3.79
CA GLY A 41 -28.66 11.28 4.68
C GLY A 41 -27.17 11.00 4.91
N SER A 42 -26.26 11.75 4.28
CA SER A 42 -24.81 11.55 4.48
C SER A 42 -24.29 12.08 5.81
N SER A 43 -25.10 12.85 6.55
CA SER A 43 -24.67 13.48 7.78
C SER A 43 -24.79 12.56 8.99
N SER A 44 -23.74 12.45 9.79
CA SER A 44 -23.79 11.70 11.06
C SER A 44 -22.87 12.28 12.12
N VAL A 45 -23.22 12.09 13.39
CA VAL A 45 -22.37 12.46 14.52
C VAL A 45 -21.38 11.32 14.77
N VAL A 46 -20.09 11.66 14.71
CA VAL A 46 -18.99 10.73 15.01
C VAL A 46 -18.42 11.06 16.38
N ARG A 47 -18.27 10.05 17.22
CA ARG A 47 -17.68 10.16 18.58
C ARG A 47 -16.58 9.12 18.74
N ILE A 48 -15.37 9.58 19.04
CA ILE A 48 -14.17 8.75 19.18
C ILE A 48 -13.42 9.20 20.43
N GLY A 49 -13.63 8.51 21.55
CA GLY A 49 -13.12 8.97 22.85
C GLY A 49 -13.64 10.38 23.18
N HIS A 50 -12.72 11.33 23.33
CA HIS A 50 -13.03 12.74 23.59
C HIS A 50 -13.22 13.58 22.31
N ILE A 51 -13.02 12.99 21.12
CA ILE A 51 -13.20 13.66 19.84
C ILE A 51 -14.67 13.49 19.41
N ALA A 52 -15.30 14.59 19.00
CA ALA A 52 -16.61 14.56 18.38
C ALA A 52 -16.68 15.54 17.21
N PHE A 53 -17.29 15.11 16.11
CA PHE A 53 -17.57 15.96 14.94
C PHE A 53 -18.77 15.42 14.16
N ILE A 54 -19.43 16.29 13.41
CA ILE A 54 -20.43 15.92 12.40
C ILE A 54 -19.69 15.70 11.10
N THR A 55 -19.92 14.55 10.44
CA THR A 55 -19.51 14.36 9.05
C THR A 55 -20.68 14.70 8.13
N ALA A 56 -20.40 15.18 6.91
CA ALA A 56 -21.37 15.39 5.85
C ALA A 56 -20.68 15.31 4.49
N ARG A 57 -21.43 14.96 3.43
CA ARG A 57 -20.92 14.88 2.05
C ARG A 57 -21.68 15.81 1.13
N PHE A 58 -21.02 16.28 0.09
CA PHE A 58 -21.63 17.03 -1.00
C PHE A 58 -20.97 16.67 -2.33
N HIS A 59 -21.71 16.80 -3.42
CA HIS A 59 -21.21 16.61 -4.77
C HIS A 59 -21.06 17.95 -5.46
N PHE A 60 -20.13 18.04 -6.40
CA PHE A 60 -19.98 19.20 -7.27
C PHE A 60 -19.37 18.79 -8.62
N GLN A 61 -19.41 19.70 -9.58
CA GLN A 61 -18.82 19.52 -10.90
C GLN A 61 -17.78 20.60 -11.15
N ASN A 62 -16.72 20.28 -11.88
CA ASN A 62 -15.77 21.27 -12.38
C ASN A 62 -16.16 21.72 -13.79
N GLY A 63 -16.19 23.03 -14.04
CA GLY A 63 -16.44 23.58 -15.37
C GLY A 63 -15.23 23.48 -16.31
N LEU A 64 -14.02 23.38 -15.76
CA LEU A 64 -12.75 23.27 -16.50
C LEU A 64 -11.95 22.05 -16.05
N GLN A 65 -10.88 21.70 -16.79
CA GLN A 65 -10.08 20.50 -16.55
C GLN A 65 -9.54 20.41 -15.11
N PRO A 66 -9.77 19.30 -14.38
CA PRO A 66 -10.50 18.10 -14.82
C PRO A 66 -12.03 18.29 -14.79
N SER A 67 -12.70 18.24 -15.95
CA SER A 67 -14.17 18.36 -16.04
C SER A 67 -14.82 17.04 -15.66
N GLY A 68 -15.64 17.04 -14.61
CA GLY A 68 -16.26 15.81 -14.12
C GLY A 68 -16.89 15.95 -12.75
N ARG A 69 -17.33 14.81 -12.19
CA ARG A 69 -18.01 14.74 -10.90
C ARG A 69 -16.98 14.59 -9.78
N SER A 70 -17.16 15.38 -8.73
CA SER A 70 -16.30 15.36 -7.54
C SER A 70 -17.14 15.23 -6.28
N LEU A 71 -16.55 14.59 -5.27
CA LEU A 71 -17.12 14.43 -3.93
C LEU A 71 -16.35 15.30 -2.95
N GLY A 72 -17.08 16.10 -2.17
CA GLY A 72 -16.61 16.80 -0.99
C GLY A 72 -17.04 16.09 0.29
N MET A 73 -16.13 15.99 1.26
CA MET A 73 -16.35 15.41 2.58
C MET A 73 -15.98 16.44 3.65
N LEU A 74 -16.91 16.70 4.55
CA LEU A 74 -16.77 17.67 5.63
C LEU A 74 -16.65 16.96 6.97
N LYS A 75 -15.82 17.53 7.85
CA LYS A 75 -15.87 17.33 9.30
C LYS A 75 -16.12 18.68 9.95
N ILE A 76 -17.23 18.76 10.69
CA ILE A 76 -17.77 19.99 11.27
C ILE A 76 -17.79 19.81 12.79
N ALA A 77 -17.28 20.77 13.53
CA ALA A 77 -17.29 20.73 15.00
C ALA A 77 -17.78 22.07 15.58
N PRO A 78 -18.37 22.07 16.78
CA PRO A 78 -18.68 23.30 17.51
C PRO A 78 -17.45 24.20 17.64
N ASP A 79 -17.65 25.51 17.51
CA ASP A 79 -16.57 26.48 17.72
C ASP A 79 -16.41 26.81 19.20
N ILE A 80 -15.78 25.89 19.95
CA ILE A 80 -15.67 25.94 21.42
C ILE A 80 -14.68 26.97 21.97
N PHE A 81 -14.01 27.76 21.13
CA PHE A 81 -12.99 28.71 21.59
C PHE A 81 -13.56 30.09 21.99
N GLU A 82 -14.81 30.40 21.64
CA GLU A 82 -15.52 31.59 22.15
C GLU A 82 -16.73 31.17 23.00
N GLY A 83 -16.62 31.35 24.32
CA GLY A 83 -17.78 31.37 25.21
C GLY A 83 -18.50 30.04 25.47
N PHE A 84 -17.82 28.88 25.32
CA PHE A 84 -18.45 27.60 25.64
C PHE A 84 -18.78 27.51 27.14
N GLN A 85 -20.07 27.57 27.48
CA GLN A 85 -20.60 27.20 28.78
C GLN A 85 -21.13 25.76 28.70
N ASP A 86 -20.87 24.95 29.74
CA ASP A 86 -21.40 23.58 29.80
C ASP A 86 -22.94 23.60 29.60
N ASN A 87 -23.42 22.79 28.65
CA ASN A 87 -24.83 22.62 28.26
C ASN A 87 -25.48 23.73 27.41
N ALA A 88 -24.75 24.72 26.88
CA ALA A 88 -25.29 25.65 25.89
C ALA A 88 -25.18 25.08 24.46
N GLU A 89 -26.20 25.28 23.62
CA GLU A 89 -26.06 25.02 22.19
C GLU A 89 -24.96 25.92 21.60
N PRO A 90 -24.02 25.38 20.81
CA PRO A 90 -22.98 26.20 20.21
C PRO A 90 -23.60 27.17 19.20
N SER A 91 -23.32 28.46 19.38
CA SER A 91 -23.78 29.52 18.47
C SER A 91 -23.16 29.43 17.07
N ARG A 92 -22.07 28.67 16.92
CA ARG A 92 -21.34 28.52 15.66
C ARG A 92 -20.69 27.14 15.53
N TYR A 93 -20.67 26.64 14.29
CA TYR A 93 -19.91 25.48 13.87
C TYR A 93 -18.81 25.88 12.89
N LYS A 94 -17.70 25.14 12.89
CA LYS A 94 -16.59 25.32 11.95
C LYS A 94 -16.25 24.02 11.23
N ILE A 95 -15.82 24.16 9.97
CA ILE A 95 -15.23 23.05 9.21
C ILE A 95 -13.80 22.84 9.73
N VAL A 96 -13.58 21.74 10.43
CA VAL A 96 -12.25 21.36 10.96
C VAL A 96 -11.44 20.54 9.96
N ALA A 97 -12.12 19.87 9.02
CA ALA A 97 -11.50 19.24 7.87
C ALA A 97 -12.43 19.28 6.67
N LEU A 98 -11.84 19.49 5.50
CA LEU A 98 -12.47 19.36 4.19
C LEU A 98 -11.59 18.44 3.36
N SER A 99 -12.20 17.48 2.70
CA SER A 99 -11.56 16.68 1.66
C SER A 99 -12.36 16.76 0.37
N THR A 100 -11.68 16.79 -0.76
CA THR A 100 -12.31 16.77 -2.10
C THR A 100 -11.62 15.72 -2.95
N ILE A 101 -12.41 14.88 -3.64
CA ILE A 101 -11.89 13.84 -4.51
C ILE A 101 -12.56 13.90 -5.88
N LEU A 102 -11.79 13.66 -6.94
CA LEU A 102 -12.35 13.45 -8.28
C LEU A 102 -12.94 12.03 -8.33
N GLU A 103 -14.24 11.92 -8.62
CA GLU A 103 -14.89 10.61 -8.78
C GLU A 103 -14.88 10.15 -10.23
N SER A 104 -15.11 11.06 -11.18
CA SER A 104 -15.09 10.75 -12.61
C SER A 104 -14.71 11.96 -13.45
N VAL A 105 -14.33 11.69 -14.70
CA VAL A 105 -14.07 12.70 -15.73
C VAL A 105 -15.08 12.50 -16.84
N GLN A 106 -15.68 13.58 -17.31
CA GLN A 106 -16.67 13.52 -18.37
C GLN A 106 -16.06 12.90 -19.64
N GLY A 107 -16.71 11.85 -20.14
CA GLY A 107 -16.30 11.16 -21.37
C GLY A 107 -15.24 10.06 -21.21
N TYR A 108 -14.65 9.86 -20.02
CA TYR A 108 -13.60 8.85 -19.82
C TYR A 108 -14.12 7.46 -19.42
N GLY A 109 -15.38 7.38 -19.01
CA GLY A 109 -15.92 6.21 -18.31
C GLY A 109 -15.73 6.33 -16.80
N ASP A 110 -16.13 5.28 -16.08
CA ASP A 110 -16.04 5.21 -14.63
C ASP A 110 -14.88 4.29 -14.22
N PRO A 111 -13.88 4.77 -13.45
CA PRO A 111 -12.74 3.96 -13.04
C PRO A 111 -13.09 2.84 -12.03
N ASP A 112 -14.34 2.79 -11.55
CA ASP A 112 -14.86 1.79 -10.61
C ASP A 112 -15.94 0.89 -11.20
N VAL A 113 -16.16 0.98 -12.52
CA VAL A 113 -17.06 0.07 -13.24
C VAL A 113 -16.32 -0.52 -14.43
N PHE A 114 -16.18 -1.85 -14.44
CA PHE A 114 -15.66 -2.53 -15.63
C PHE A 114 -16.76 -2.65 -16.69
N PRO A 115 -16.61 -2.08 -17.90
CA PRO A 115 -17.66 -2.11 -18.91
C PRO A 115 -17.96 -3.52 -19.43
N ARG A 116 -19.21 -3.98 -19.32
CA ARG A 116 -19.62 -5.34 -19.71
C ARG A 116 -19.39 -5.67 -21.19
N HIS A 117 -19.48 -4.70 -22.09
CA HIS A 117 -19.23 -4.93 -23.52
C HIS A 117 -17.80 -5.37 -23.84
N PHE A 118 -16.82 -5.08 -22.96
CA PHE A 118 -15.47 -5.65 -23.08
C PHE A 118 -15.43 -7.15 -22.75
N LEU A 119 -16.40 -7.65 -21.97
CA LEU A 119 -16.55 -9.06 -21.65
C LEU A 119 -17.31 -9.84 -22.73
N GLU A 120 -18.18 -9.20 -23.51
CA GLU A 120 -19.05 -9.90 -24.47
C GLU A 120 -18.33 -10.31 -25.76
N ASN A 121 -17.27 -9.60 -26.17
CA ASN A 121 -16.54 -9.84 -27.43
C ASN A 121 -15.42 -10.90 -27.34
N THR A 122 -15.33 -11.62 -26.23
CA THR A 122 -14.32 -12.67 -26.00
C THR A 122 -15.00 -14.02 -25.77
N THR A 123 -15.27 -14.75 -26.86
CA THR A 123 -15.67 -16.15 -26.79
C THR A 123 -14.49 -16.99 -26.32
N LEU A 124 -14.36 -17.18 -25.01
CA LEU A 124 -13.46 -18.17 -24.41
C LEU A 124 -14.30 -19.36 -23.96
N LYS A 125 -14.02 -20.53 -24.52
CA LYS A 125 -14.54 -21.82 -24.03
C LYS A 125 -13.92 -22.06 -22.65
N THR A 126 -14.78 -22.16 -21.64
CA THR A 126 -14.46 -22.12 -20.20
C THR A 126 -13.72 -23.34 -19.63
N ASN A 127 -13.07 -24.19 -20.43
CA ASN A 127 -12.52 -25.47 -19.95
C ASN A 127 -11.03 -25.72 -20.25
N GLU A 128 -10.25 -24.73 -20.69
CA GLU A 128 -8.79 -24.85 -20.69
C GLU A 128 -8.23 -24.18 -19.42
N ILE A 129 -7.95 -25.07 -18.47
CA ILE A 129 -7.32 -24.87 -17.17
C ILE A 129 -6.17 -23.87 -17.26
N LEU A 130 -6.10 -23.02 -16.23
CA LEU A 130 -5.04 -22.08 -15.83
C LEU A 130 -3.65 -22.75 -15.66
N ASN A 131 -3.20 -23.53 -16.64
CA ASN A 131 -1.81 -23.89 -16.81
C ASN A 131 -1.17 -22.77 -17.64
N GLY A 132 -0.05 -22.21 -17.17
CA GLY A 132 0.63 -21.01 -17.69
C GLY A 132 1.10 -21.06 -19.15
N ALA A 133 0.19 -21.28 -20.10
CA ALA A 133 0.43 -21.44 -21.52
C ALA A 133 -0.50 -20.60 -22.41
N SER A 134 -1.49 -19.87 -21.86
CA SER A 134 -2.21 -18.83 -22.62
C SER A 134 -1.35 -17.57 -22.73
N ASN A 135 -0.25 -17.71 -23.47
CA ASN A 135 0.65 -16.62 -23.83
C ASN A 135 -0.12 -15.63 -24.71
N GLY A 136 -0.38 -14.44 -24.17
CA GLY A 136 -1.08 -13.34 -24.85
C GLY A 136 -0.54 -13.10 -26.25
N THR A 137 -1.20 -13.71 -27.23
CA THR A 137 -0.96 -13.44 -28.64
C THR A 137 -1.73 -12.17 -28.93
N ILE A 138 -1.02 -11.14 -29.42
CA ILE A 138 -1.63 -9.85 -29.76
C ILE A 138 -2.75 -10.08 -30.78
N LYS A 139 -4.00 -10.10 -30.32
CA LYS A 139 -5.16 -9.96 -31.20
C LYS A 139 -5.38 -8.46 -31.38
N SER A 140 -5.29 -8.01 -32.63
CA SER A 140 -5.58 -6.64 -33.02
C SER A 140 -6.98 -6.25 -32.52
N TYR A 141 -7.04 -5.39 -31.50
CA TYR A 141 -8.28 -4.75 -31.11
C TYR A 141 -8.61 -3.72 -32.21
N ASN A 142 -9.62 -4.01 -33.03
CA ASN A 142 -10.22 -3.01 -33.91
C ASN A 142 -11.07 -2.07 -33.05
N SER A 143 -10.48 -0.97 -32.58
CA SER A 143 -11.25 0.15 -32.06
C SER A 143 -11.80 0.95 -33.24
N ASN A 144 -13.11 0.91 -33.45
CA ASN A 144 -13.82 1.88 -34.29
C ASN A 144 -13.92 3.24 -33.58
N ALA A 145 -12.78 3.79 -33.16
CA ALA A 145 -12.65 5.18 -32.71
C ALA A 145 -11.97 5.94 -33.85
N LYS A 146 -12.69 6.90 -34.44
CA LYS A 146 -12.20 7.75 -35.52
C LYS A 146 -11.11 8.70 -34.99
N THR A 147 -9.84 8.29 -35.06
CA THR A 147 -8.68 9.16 -35.27
C THR A 147 -7.58 8.35 -35.97
N GLY A 148 -7.05 8.89 -37.06
CA GLY A 148 -6.13 8.18 -37.96
C GLY A 148 -4.75 7.93 -37.33
N GLY A 149 -4.30 6.69 -37.41
CA GLY A 149 -2.95 6.25 -37.08
C GLY A 149 -2.95 4.76 -36.73
N SER A 150 -2.50 3.90 -37.64
CA SER A 150 -2.32 2.46 -37.39
C SER A 150 -1.31 2.28 -36.24
N LEU A 151 -1.80 1.92 -35.04
CA LEU A 151 -0.95 1.58 -33.91
C LEU A 151 -0.17 0.30 -34.27
N THR A 152 1.16 0.43 -34.39
CA THR A 152 2.04 -0.72 -34.60
C THR A 152 1.96 -1.63 -33.37
N SER A 153 2.01 -2.96 -33.58
CA SER A 153 1.66 -4.03 -32.61
C SER A 153 2.45 -4.06 -31.29
N ASN A 154 3.33 -3.09 -31.01
CA ASN A 154 4.19 -3.01 -29.83
C ASN A 154 4.12 -1.64 -29.10
N GLN A 155 3.06 -0.84 -29.32
CA GLN A 155 2.86 0.44 -28.60
C GLN A 155 1.73 0.31 -27.58
N PHE A 156 1.98 0.77 -26.35
CA PHE A 156 1.04 0.72 -25.23
C PHE A 156 0.89 2.09 -24.56
N ASP A 157 -0.29 2.35 -24.03
CA ASP A 157 -0.56 3.53 -23.21
C ASP A 157 0.16 3.42 -21.87
N ALA A 158 0.18 2.23 -21.27
CA ALA A 158 0.84 1.99 -20.00
C ALA A 158 1.41 0.57 -19.91
N LEU A 159 2.58 0.46 -19.27
CA LEU A 159 3.15 -0.78 -18.79
C LEU A 159 3.11 -0.80 -17.27
N VAL A 160 2.39 -1.77 -16.70
CA VAL A 160 2.39 -2.05 -15.26
C VAL A 160 3.49 -3.06 -14.93
N VAL A 161 4.33 -2.77 -13.94
CA VAL A 161 5.46 -3.64 -13.55
C VAL A 161 5.19 -4.25 -12.18
N GLY A 162 4.94 -5.56 -12.15
CA GLY A 162 4.55 -6.33 -10.98
C GLY A 162 3.05 -6.63 -10.95
N LEU A 163 2.68 -7.86 -10.60
CA LEU A 163 1.32 -8.43 -10.58
C LEU A 163 0.90 -8.92 -9.19
N GLY A 164 1.34 -8.20 -8.15
CA GLY A 164 0.67 -8.22 -6.85
C GLY A 164 -0.69 -7.50 -6.89
N PRO A 165 -1.33 -7.27 -5.73
CA PRO A 165 -2.62 -6.57 -5.66
C PRO A 165 -2.58 -5.18 -6.32
N SER A 166 -1.44 -4.47 -6.21
CA SER A 166 -1.20 -3.19 -6.90
C SER A 166 -1.25 -3.31 -8.41
N GLY A 167 -0.56 -4.30 -8.95
CA GLY A 167 -0.53 -4.56 -10.38
C GLY A 167 -1.92 -4.87 -10.93
N LEU A 168 -2.60 -5.82 -10.29
CA LEU A 168 -3.96 -6.25 -10.65
C LEU A 168 -4.95 -5.07 -10.60
N SER A 169 -4.88 -4.23 -9.58
CA SER A 169 -5.78 -3.09 -9.45
C SER A 169 -5.51 -1.99 -10.48
N ASN A 170 -4.26 -1.77 -10.87
CA ASN A 170 -3.92 -0.79 -11.90
C ASN A 170 -4.28 -1.31 -13.29
N ILE A 171 -3.87 -2.53 -13.67
CA ILE A 171 -4.16 -3.06 -15.01
C ILE A 171 -5.66 -3.17 -15.26
N ALA A 172 -6.45 -3.60 -14.26
CA ALA A 172 -7.88 -3.75 -14.41
C ALA A 172 -8.58 -2.39 -14.60
N ARG A 173 -8.18 -1.35 -13.86
CA ARG A 173 -8.73 0.01 -14.04
C ARG A 173 -8.30 0.67 -15.34
N LEU A 174 -7.05 0.49 -15.75
CA LEU A 174 -6.58 0.97 -17.06
C LEU A 174 -7.43 0.34 -18.19
N LYS A 175 -7.68 -0.96 -18.12
CA LYS A 175 -8.54 -1.68 -19.07
C LYS A 175 -10.00 -1.23 -19.01
N ALA A 176 -10.54 -0.98 -17.82
CA ALA A 176 -11.90 -0.46 -17.64
C ALA A 176 -12.10 0.90 -18.33
N LEU A 177 -11.05 1.75 -18.35
CA LEU A 177 -11.05 3.04 -19.06
C LEU A 177 -10.68 2.93 -20.56
N GLY A 178 -10.62 1.71 -21.10
CA GLY A 178 -10.36 1.44 -22.51
C GLY A 178 -8.92 1.70 -22.96
N LEU A 179 -7.95 1.75 -22.03
CA LEU A 179 -6.55 1.99 -22.36
C LEU A 179 -5.88 0.72 -22.87
N ASN A 180 -5.00 0.87 -23.87
CA ASN A 180 -4.16 -0.20 -24.36
C ASN A 180 -2.97 -0.41 -23.40
N ALA A 181 -3.22 -1.10 -22.29
CA ALA A 181 -2.22 -1.38 -21.26
C ALA A 181 -1.82 -2.86 -21.20
N ILE A 182 -0.62 -3.14 -20.72
CA ILE A 182 -0.18 -4.50 -20.35
C ILE A 182 0.47 -4.48 -18.97
N ALA A 183 0.58 -5.64 -18.34
CA ALA A 183 1.28 -5.83 -17.08
C ALA A 183 2.30 -6.95 -17.20
N CYS A 184 3.53 -6.75 -16.71
CA CYS A 184 4.57 -7.76 -16.68
C CYS A 184 4.91 -8.18 -15.25
N ASP A 185 5.13 -9.47 -15.03
CA ASP A 185 5.75 -9.98 -13.80
C ASP A 185 6.66 -11.18 -14.13
N LYS A 186 7.70 -11.36 -13.32
CA LYS A 186 8.62 -12.49 -13.41
C LYS A 186 8.00 -13.80 -12.92
N ILE A 187 6.95 -13.75 -12.11
CA ILE A 187 6.26 -14.96 -11.65
C ILE A 187 5.57 -15.65 -12.83
N PRO A 188 5.56 -16.99 -12.87
CA PRO A 188 4.91 -17.72 -13.96
C PRO A 188 3.38 -17.76 -13.84
N GLU A 189 2.84 -17.42 -12.66
CA GLU A 189 1.42 -17.49 -12.36
C GLU A 189 1.04 -16.44 -11.31
N VAL A 190 -0.12 -15.82 -11.49
CA VAL A 190 -0.66 -14.81 -10.56
C VAL A 190 -0.84 -15.41 -9.17
N GLY A 191 -0.34 -14.69 -8.15
CA GLY A 191 -0.46 -15.07 -6.75
C GLY A 191 0.69 -15.94 -6.20
N LEU A 192 1.56 -16.50 -7.06
CA LEU A 192 2.66 -17.37 -6.59
C LEU A 192 3.62 -16.70 -5.61
N ASN A 193 3.82 -15.39 -5.73
CA ASN A 193 4.64 -14.61 -4.81
C ASN A 193 4.19 -14.67 -3.33
N TRP A 194 2.97 -15.17 -3.08
CA TRP A 194 2.40 -15.40 -1.76
C TRP A 194 2.54 -16.86 -1.32
N THR A 195 2.38 -17.82 -2.23
CA THR A 195 2.51 -19.26 -1.92
C THR A 195 3.96 -19.74 -1.86
N ASP A 196 4.90 -19.04 -2.48
CA ASP A 196 6.34 -19.36 -2.43
C ASP A 196 7.01 -18.95 -1.09
N ARG A 197 6.20 -18.62 -0.08
CA ARG A 197 6.65 -18.23 1.27
C ARG A 197 6.40 -19.38 2.27
N TYR A 198 6.73 -19.17 3.55
CA TYR A 198 6.51 -20.15 4.61
C TYR A 198 5.02 -20.52 4.77
N ASN A 199 4.74 -21.82 4.96
CA ASN A 199 3.40 -22.42 4.86
C ASN A 199 2.37 -21.88 5.88
N SER A 200 2.82 -21.41 7.04
CA SER A 200 1.97 -20.85 8.09
C SER A 200 1.51 -19.42 7.79
N LEU A 201 2.04 -18.76 6.76
CA LEU A 201 1.71 -17.37 6.45
C LEU A 201 0.21 -17.20 6.18
N ARG A 202 -0.39 -16.24 6.88
CA ARG A 202 -1.76 -15.75 6.69
C ARG A 202 -1.73 -14.23 6.62
N LEU A 203 -2.74 -13.61 6.00
CA LEU A 203 -2.89 -12.16 6.11
C LEU A 203 -3.30 -11.77 7.53
N HIS A 204 -2.82 -10.63 8.03
CA HIS A 204 -3.24 -10.05 9.31
C HIS A 204 -4.38 -9.04 9.16
N THR A 205 -4.88 -8.85 7.93
CA THR A 205 -5.96 -7.92 7.57
C THR A 205 -7.28 -8.66 7.40
N PRO A 206 -8.44 -8.05 7.77
CA PRO A 206 -9.76 -8.64 7.51
C PRO A 206 -9.96 -8.98 6.04
N LYS A 207 -10.59 -10.12 5.72
CA LYS A 207 -10.88 -10.55 4.34
C LYS A 207 -11.48 -9.42 3.50
N MET A 208 -12.43 -8.65 4.03
CA MET A 208 -13.11 -7.58 3.29
C MET A 208 -12.18 -6.41 2.93
N GLN A 209 -11.15 -6.13 3.73
CA GLN A 209 -10.14 -5.13 3.37
C GLN A 209 -9.34 -5.55 2.14
N ASN A 210 -9.23 -6.85 1.88
CA ASN A 210 -8.49 -7.43 0.76
C ASN A 210 -9.32 -7.51 -0.54
N SER A 211 -10.48 -6.85 -0.59
CA SER A 211 -11.27 -6.71 -1.82
C SER A 211 -10.47 -6.03 -2.94
N LEU A 212 -10.75 -6.36 -4.19
CA LEU A 212 -10.14 -5.74 -5.36
C LEU A 212 -11.08 -4.68 -5.94
N PRO A 213 -10.67 -3.92 -6.98
CA PRO A 213 -11.56 -2.94 -7.61
C PRO A 213 -12.88 -3.57 -8.10
N PHE A 214 -13.85 -2.69 -8.40
CA PHE A 214 -15.17 -3.06 -8.91
C PHE A 214 -16.05 -3.83 -7.90
N ASP A 215 -15.82 -3.60 -6.61
CA ASP A 215 -16.47 -4.32 -5.50
C ASP A 215 -16.29 -5.85 -5.56
N PHE A 216 -15.21 -6.30 -6.21
CA PHE A 216 -14.85 -7.71 -6.24
C PHE A 216 -14.33 -8.14 -4.87
N LYS A 217 -15.07 -9.02 -4.21
CA LYS A 217 -14.88 -9.41 -2.81
C LYS A 217 -14.36 -10.84 -2.72
N PRO A 218 -13.54 -11.18 -1.70
CA PRO A 218 -13.20 -12.57 -1.43
C PRO A 218 -14.46 -13.44 -1.20
N PRO A 219 -14.38 -14.76 -1.46
CA PRO A 219 -15.50 -15.67 -1.23
C PRO A 219 -16.07 -15.57 0.19
N LYS A 220 -17.39 -15.74 0.31
CA LYS A 220 -18.09 -15.55 1.60
C LYS A 220 -17.60 -16.53 2.68
N ASP A 221 -17.29 -17.75 2.26
CA ASP A 221 -16.82 -18.89 3.05
C ASP A 221 -15.31 -18.92 3.28
N ALA A 222 -14.55 -18.00 2.67
CA ALA A 222 -13.11 -17.88 2.91
C ALA A 222 -12.81 -17.50 4.37
N ASN A 223 -11.62 -17.88 4.82
CA ASN A 223 -11.15 -17.50 6.16
C ASN A 223 -11.19 -15.99 6.38
N TYR A 224 -11.47 -15.58 7.61
CA TYR A 224 -11.44 -14.15 7.96
C TYR A 224 -10.05 -13.54 7.72
N TYR A 225 -9.01 -14.32 7.98
CA TYR A 225 -7.63 -14.07 7.58
C TYR A 225 -7.28 -15.00 6.42
N LEU A 226 -7.23 -14.44 5.20
CA LEU A 226 -7.03 -15.26 4.01
C LEU A 226 -5.69 -16.03 4.08
N THR A 227 -5.75 -17.31 3.75
CA THR A 227 -4.56 -18.11 3.50
C THR A 227 -3.88 -17.67 2.19
N MET A 228 -2.61 -18.03 2.00
CA MET A 228 -1.91 -17.69 0.75
C MET A 228 -2.55 -18.39 -0.46
N GLU A 229 -3.08 -19.60 -0.28
CA GLU A 229 -3.80 -20.35 -1.31
C GLU A 229 -5.15 -19.71 -1.64
N GLU A 230 -5.94 -19.32 -0.63
CA GLU A 230 -7.19 -18.58 -0.83
C GLU A 230 -6.93 -17.26 -1.56
N LEU A 231 -5.87 -16.53 -1.17
CA LEU A 231 -5.49 -15.27 -1.81
C LEU A 231 -5.07 -15.48 -3.28
N LYS A 232 -4.28 -16.52 -3.57
CA LYS A 232 -3.90 -16.90 -4.93
C LYS A 232 -5.14 -17.19 -5.79
N ASN A 233 -6.01 -18.08 -5.33
CA ASN A 233 -7.24 -18.47 -6.03
C ASN A 233 -8.16 -17.26 -6.25
N TYR A 234 -8.28 -16.40 -5.24
CA TYR A 234 -9.05 -15.17 -5.33
C TYR A 234 -8.50 -14.22 -6.41
N TYR A 235 -7.19 -14.00 -6.49
CA TYR A 235 -6.61 -13.17 -7.56
C TYR A 235 -6.81 -13.76 -8.96
N GLN A 236 -6.72 -15.08 -9.10
CA GLN A 236 -6.98 -15.75 -10.37
C GLN A 236 -8.44 -15.63 -10.79
N SER A 237 -9.37 -15.72 -9.84
CA SER A 237 -10.79 -15.50 -10.11
C SER A 237 -11.07 -14.06 -10.57
N PHE A 238 -10.39 -13.05 -10.01
CA PHE A 238 -10.48 -11.67 -10.47
C PHE A 238 -9.97 -11.50 -11.91
N VAL A 239 -8.84 -12.10 -12.23
CA VAL A 239 -8.30 -12.10 -13.61
C VAL A 239 -9.27 -12.76 -14.58
N ALA A 240 -9.92 -13.84 -14.17
CA ALA A 240 -10.91 -14.54 -14.97
C ALA A 240 -12.19 -13.74 -15.19
N GLU A 241 -12.76 -13.18 -14.12
CA GLU A 241 -13.99 -12.37 -14.15
C GLU A 241 -13.87 -11.21 -15.14
N TYR A 242 -12.75 -10.49 -15.11
CA TYR A 242 -12.52 -9.32 -15.94
C TYR A 242 -11.71 -9.60 -17.22
N LYS A 243 -11.52 -10.87 -17.56
CA LYS A 243 -10.83 -11.35 -18.77
C LYS A 243 -9.49 -10.66 -19.04
N LEU A 244 -8.66 -10.56 -18.00
CA LEU A 244 -7.41 -9.81 -18.04
C LEU A 244 -6.22 -10.62 -18.61
N GLN A 245 -6.38 -11.93 -18.84
CA GLN A 245 -5.29 -12.87 -19.16
C GLN A 245 -4.41 -12.39 -20.32
N ASP A 246 -5.01 -11.92 -21.42
CA ASP A 246 -4.28 -11.46 -22.60
C ASP A 246 -3.42 -10.22 -22.35
N SER A 247 -3.68 -9.49 -21.25
CA SER A 247 -2.95 -8.30 -20.84
C SER A 247 -1.89 -8.58 -19.79
N LEU A 248 -1.79 -9.82 -19.28
CA LEU A 248 -0.82 -10.22 -18.26
C LEU A 248 0.31 -11.03 -18.90
N TRP A 249 1.50 -10.44 -18.95
CA TRP A 249 2.71 -11.08 -19.47
C TRP A 249 3.52 -11.64 -18.29
N LEU A 250 3.23 -12.88 -17.95
CA LEU A 250 3.90 -13.63 -16.89
C LEU A 250 5.25 -14.19 -17.37
N SER A 251 6.09 -14.63 -16.43
CA SER A 251 7.48 -15.04 -16.71
C SER A 251 8.29 -14.00 -17.51
N THR A 252 7.93 -12.72 -17.38
CA THR A 252 8.46 -11.62 -18.18
C THR A 252 9.10 -10.58 -17.28
N ILE A 253 10.41 -10.40 -17.43
CA ILE A 253 11.20 -9.44 -16.67
C ILE A 253 11.30 -8.15 -17.48
N VAL A 254 10.95 -7.02 -16.86
CA VAL A 254 11.31 -5.70 -17.41
C VAL A 254 12.79 -5.48 -17.11
N ASN A 255 13.63 -5.56 -18.14
CA ASN A 255 15.09 -5.52 -17.99
C ASN A 255 15.63 -4.09 -18.01
N HIS A 256 15.18 -3.29 -18.96
CA HIS A 256 15.64 -1.91 -19.14
C HIS A 256 14.55 -1.03 -19.75
N ALA A 257 14.50 0.25 -19.39
CA ALA A 257 13.62 1.22 -20.02
C ALA A 257 14.30 2.59 -20.14
N THR A 258 14.19 3.19 -21.33
CA THR A 258 14.73 4.53 -21.61
C THR A 258 13.64 5.46 -22.12
N TYR A 259 13.63 6.68 -21.62
CA TYR A 259 12.64 7.67 -22.04
C TYR A 259 13.11 8.49 -23.24
N SER A 260 12.23 8.66 -24.22
CA SER A 260 12.48 9.55 -25.36
C SER A 260 11.58 10.79 -25.25
N LYS A 261 12.18 11.93 -24.90
CA LYS A 261 11.47 13.22 -24.82
C LYS A 261 10.80 13.60 -26.14
N SER A 262 11.45 13.31 -27.28
CA SER A 262 10.90 13.61 -28.61
C SER A 262 9.70 12.75 -28.99
N LYS A 263 9.61 11.52 -28.47
CA LYS A 263 8.48 10.61 -28.71
C LYS A 263 7.40 10.68 -27.62
N GLY A 264 7.72 11.23 -26.45
CA GLY A 264 6.83 11.20 -25.29
C GLY A 264 6.56 9.78 -24.78
N SER A 265 7.51 8.86 -24.96
CA SER A 265 7.33 7.45 -24.60
C SER A 265 8.63 6.76 -24.18
N TRP A 266 8.47 5.66 -23.47
CA TRP A 266 9.51 4.73 -23.05
C TRP A 266 9.76 3.68 -24.14
N THR A 267 11.02 3.39 -24.41
CA THR A 267 11.42 2.14 -25.06
C THR A 267 11.79 1.15 -23.97
N VAL A 268 11.09 0.01 -23.91
CA VAL A 268 11.23 -0.97 -22.83
C VAL A 268 11.70 -2.30 -23.39
N THR A 269 12.80 -2.80 -22.85
CA THR A 269 13.34 -4.13 -23.11
C THR A 269 12.81 -5.12 -22.08
N LEU A 270 12.15 -6.15 -22.57
CA LEU A 270 11.59 -7.26 -21.81
C LEU A 270 12.38 -8.53 -22.08
N ILE A 271 12.52 -9.39 -21.07
CA ILE A 271 13.10 -10.72 -21.19
C ILE A 271 12.04 -11.75 -20.81
N GLN A 272 11.73 -12.67 -21.71
CA GLN A 272 10.81 -13.79 -21.47
C GLN A 272 11.42 -15.08 -22.00
N ALA A 273 11.56 -16.10 -21.13
CA ALA A 273 12.22 -17.37 -21.46
C ALA A 273 13.61 -17.19 -22.12
N GLY A 274 14.38 -16.20 -21.68
CA GLY A 274 15.70 -15.86 -22.21
C GLY A 274 15.69 -15.05 -23.52
N ASN A 275 14.53 -14.83 -24.14
CA ASN A 275 14.40 -14.03 -25.36
C ASN A 275 14.12 -12.57 -25.03
N GLU A 276 14.79 -11.69 -25.75
CA GLU A 276 14.58 -10.25 -25.66
C GLU A 276 13.41 -9.80 -26.55
N ARG A 277 12.56 -8.92 -26.03
CA ARG A 277 11.51 -8.23 -26.76
C ARG A 277 11.50 -6.75 -26.41
N VAL A 278 11.42 -5.90 -27.43
CA VAL A 278 11.31 -4.45 -27.24
C VAL A 278 9.88 -3.97 -27.51
N ILE A 279 9.36 -3.14 -26.61
CA ILE A 279 8.06 -2.48 -26.75
C ILE A 279 8.19 -0.96 -26.49
N SER A 280 7.15 -0.22 -26.82
CA SER A 280 6.99 1.19 -26.47
C SER A 280 5.81 1.37 -25.51
N ALA A 281 5.99 2.15 -24.45
CA ALA A 281 4.92 2.47 -23.50
C ALA A 281 4.93 3.97 -23.16
N ARG A 282 3.78 4.65 -23.11
CA ARG A 282 3.74 6.06 -22.69
C ARG A 282 4.01 6.20 -21.19
N HIS A 283 3.38 5.37 -20.37
CA HIS A 283 3.54 5.38 -18.91
C HIS A 283 4.15 4.09 -18.36
N LEU A 284 4.95 4.23 -17.30
CA LEU A 284 5.42 3.12 -16.47
C LEU A 284 4.76 3.19 -15.09
N VAL A 285 4.06 2.13 -14.68
CA VAL A 285 3.38 2.03 -13.38
C VAL A 285 4.07 0.94 -12.55
N PHE A 286 4.96 1.35 -11.66
CA PHE A 286 5.73 0.43 -10.81
C PHE A 286 4.90 -0.03 -9.61
N CYS A 287 4.53 -1.32 -9.64
CA CYS A 287 3.81 -2.07 -8.62
C CYS A 287 4.74 -3.09 -7.94
N VAL A 288 5.96 -2.67 -7.62
CA VAL A 288 7.08 -3.56 -7.23
C VAL A 288 7.14 -3.93 -5.74
N GLY A 289 6.14 -3.50 -4.95
CA GLY A 289 6.03 -3.74 -3.51
C GLY A 289 6.16 -2.46 -2.68
N ASN A 290 6.44 -2.59 -1.38
CA ASN A 290 6.51 -1.46 -0.43
C ASN A 290 7.92 -1.07 -0.02
N THR A 291 8.94 -1.77 -0.52
CA THR A 291 10.34 -1.59 -0.13
C THR A 291 11.23 -1.64 -1.36
N GLY A 292 12.42 -1.06 -1.25
CA GLY A 292 13.47 -1.13 -2.26
C GLY A 292 14.03 -2.54 -2.52
N ARG A 293 13.50 -3.57 -1.84
CA ARG A 293 13.96 -4.97 -1.86
C ARG A 293 15.45 -5.16 -1.53
N VAL A 294 16.07 -4.17 -0.89
CA VAL A 294 17.44 -4.25 -0.37
C VAL A 294 17.37 -4.56 1.13
N PRO A 295 17.73 -5.78 1.58
CA PRO A 295 17.71 -6.13 3.00
C PRO A 295 18.69 -5.24 3.77
N GLN A 296 18.31 -4.84 4.97
CA GLN A 296 19.13 -4.02 5.84
C GLN A 296 19.76 -4.92 6.89
N GLN A 297 21.07 -5.12 6.85
CA GLN A 297 21.79 -5.91 7.85
C GLN A 297 22.92 -5.05 8.44
N PRO A 298 23.10 -5.02 9.77
CA PRO A 298 24.23 -4.33 10.35
C PRO A 298 25.54 -5.03 9.95
N ASN A 299 26.54 -4.22 9.57
CA ASN A 299 27.90 -4.73 9.39
C ASN A 299 28.57 -4.82 10.76
N LEU A 300 28.72 -6.02 11.30
CA LEU A 300 29.31 -6.28 12.62
C LEU A 300 30.69 -6.94 12.45
N PRO A 301 31.71 -6.54 13.22
CA PRO A 301 33.01 -7.21 13.24
C PRO A 301 32.91 -8.68 13.65
N GLY A 302 33.91 -9.48 13.27
CA GLY A 302 34.07 -10.87 13.73
C GLY A 302 33.19 -11.90 13.03
N ARG A 303 32.44 -11.52 11.98
CA ARG A 303 31.51 -12.43 11.28
C ARG A 303 32.20 -13.71 10.81
N GLU A 304 33.44 -13.60 10.35
CA GLU A 304 34.30 -14.71 9.91
C GLU A 304 34.65 -15.70 11.01
N SER A 305 34.59 -15.29 12.28
CA SER A 305 34.86 -16.15 13.44
C SER A 305 33.65 -17.00 13.82
N PHE A 306 32.42 -16.59 13.46
CA PHE A 306 31.21 -17.33 13.78
C PHE A 306 30.95 -18.44 12.76
N HIS A 307 30.96 -19.69 13.22
CA HIS A 307 30.79 -20.88 12.38
C HIS A 307 29.34 -21.38 12.25
N GLY A 308 28.39 -20.73 12.93
CA GLY A 308 26.96 -21.03 12.78
C GLY A 308 26.34 -20.38 11.54
N THR A 309 25.05 -20.64 11.35
CA THR A 309 24.29 -20.10 10.22
C THR A 309 23.93 -18.63 10.48
N VAL A 310 24.14 -17.76 9.50
CA VAL A 310 23.71 -16.35 9.57
C VAL A 310 22.98 -16.01 8.30
N ILE A 311 21.70 -15.68 8.42
CA ILE A 311 20.84 -15.35 7.30
C ILE A 311 20.03 -14.10 7.58
N HIS A 312 19.61 -13.38 6.54
CA HIS A 312 18.54 -12.41 6.66
C HIS A 312 17.20 -13.12 6.50
N SER A 313 16.14 -12.58 7.10
CA SER A 313 14.77 -13.09 6.98
C SER A 313 14.24 -13.24 5.54
N VAL A 314 14.93 -12.68 4.54
CA VAL A 314 14.58 -12.86 3.12
C VAL A 314 14.95 -14.25 2.62
N ASP A 315 15.95 -14.88 3.22
CA ASP A 315 16.47 -16.21 2.88
C ASP A 315 15.95 -17.28 3.86
N TYR A 316 15.09 -16.89 4.82
CA TYR A 316 14.50 -17.79 5.80
C TYR A 316 13.31 -18.55 5.21
N THR A 317 13.29 -19.87 5.40
CA THR A 317 12.23 -20.75 4.88
C THR A 317 11.45 -21.45 6.00
N CYS A 318 12.13 -22.21 6.87
CA CYS A 318 11.55 -22.86 8.05
C CYS A 318 12.65 -23.25 9.05
N ALA A 319 12.27 -23.46 10.32
CA ALA A 319 13.18 -23.84 11.39
C ALA A 319 13.41 -25.34 11.57
N THR A 320 12.68 -26.22 10.86
CA THR A 320 12.63 -27.67 11.13
C THR A 320 14.01 -28.33 11.18
N GLU A 321 14.95 -27.93 10.33
CA GLU A 321 16.32 -28.46 10.29
C GLU A 321 17.21 -28.04 11.47
N TRP A 322 16.74 -27.09 12.29
CA TRP A 322 17.44 -26.56 13.44
C TRP A 322 16.80 -26.94 14.78
N ALA A 323 15.88 -27.90 14.80
CA ALA A 323 15.25 -28.41 16.02
C ALA A 323 16.29 -28.72 17.12
N GLY A 324 16.01 -28.29 18.35
CA GLY A 324 16.89 -28.44 19.51
C GLY A 324 18.13 -27.52 19.53
N LYS A 325 18.36 -26.72 18.48
CA LYS A 325 19.47 -25.75 18.44
C LYS A 325 19.07 -24.40 19.06
N ARG A 326 20.05 -23.51 19.18
CA ARG A 326 19.89 -22.14 19.68
C ARG A 326 19.75 -21.16 18.51
N GLY A 327 18.62 -20.47 18.47
CA GLY A 327 18.31 -19.44 17.48
C GLY A 327 18.30 -18.05 18.09
N ILE A 328 18.96 -17.10 17.43
CA ILE A 328 18.82 -15.67 17.74
C ILE A 328 18.07 -14.98 16.60
N VAL A 329 17.04 -14.21 16.94
CA VAL A 329 16.30 -13.37 15.98
C VAL A 329 16.58 -11.91 16.27
N ILE A 330 17.24 -11.21 15.34
CA ILE A 330 17.55 -9.77 15.48
C ILE A 330 16.42 -8.95 14.89
N GLY A 331 15.65 -8.29 15.76
CA GLY A 331 14.50 -7.47 15.37
C GLY A 331 13.17 -8.03 15.90
N THR A 332 12.28 -7.12 16.26
CA THR A 332 11.05 -7.42 17.02
C THR A 332 9.81 -6.79 16.38
N ALA A 333 9.77 -6.70 15.04
CA ALA A 333 8.56 -6.36 14.29
C ALA A 333 7.85 -7.66 13.86
N ASN A 334 6.85 -7.58 12.96
CA ASN A 334 6.13 -8.73 12.40
C ASN A 334 7.05 -9.91 12.02
N THR A 335 7.99 -9.71 11.09
CA THR A 335 8.90 -10.78 10.64
C THR A 335 9.74 -11.40 11.77
N GLY A 336 10.12 -10.60 12.78
CA GLY A 336 10.87 -11.12 13.92
C GLY A 336 10.03 -12.05 14.81
N HIS A 337 8.75 -11.75 14.97
CA HIS A 337 7.84 -12.61 15.72
C HIS A 337 7.49 -13.87 14.94
N ASP A 338 7.22 -13.77 13.63
CA ASP A 338 6.91 -14.93 12.79
C ASP A 338 8.07 -15.95 12.78
N VAL A 339 9.31 -15.47 12.65
CA VAL A 339 10.51 -16.32 12.70
C VAL A 339 10.69 -16.93 14.08
N ALA A 340 10.49 -16.14 15.15
CA ALA A 340 10.66 -16.64 16.51
C ALA A 340 9.59 -17.68 16.89
N GLU A 341 8.35 -17.51 16.42
CA GLU A 341 7.27 -18.49 16.54
C GLU A 341 7.63 -19.80 15.85
N ASP A 342 8.03 -19.76 14.58
CA ASP A 342 8.41 -20.93 13.81
C ASP A 342 9.60 -21.69 14.44
N MET A 343 10.61 -20.97 14.93
CA MET A 343 11.73 -21.57 15.66
C MET A 343 11.29 -22.23 16.98
N ALA A 344 10.42 -21.57 17.75
CA ALA A 344 9.95 -22.09 19.02
C ALA A 344 9.04 -23.32 18.83
N ASP A 345 8.21 -23.33 17.78
CA ASP A 345 7.37 -24.47 17.40
C ASP A 345 8.19 -25.65 16.86
N ALA A 346 9.33 -25.39 16.23
CA ALA A 346 10.32 -26.40 15.85
C ALA A 346 11.13 -26.95 17.04
N GLY A 347 10.88 -26.49 18.27
CA GLY A 347 11.56 -26.96 19.48
C GLY A 347 12.97 -26.38 19.68
N MET A 348 13.25 -25.19 19.14
CA MET A 348 14.52 -24.48 19.35
C MET A 348 14.52 -23.69 20.66
N HIS A 349 15.72 -23.38 21.16
CA HIS A 349 15.91 -22.35 22.19
C HIS A 349 16.06 -20.99 21.49
N VAL A 350 15.06 -20.12 21.63
CA VAL A 350 14.96 -18.89 20.83
C VAL A 350 15.14 -17.65 21.71
N THR A 351 16.01 -16.75 21.28
CA THR A 351 16.12 -15.40 21.87
C THR A 351 15.89 -14.31 20.83
N MET A 352 14.91 -13.45 21.06
CA MET A 352 14.71 -12.23 20.27
C MET A 352 15.58 -11.09 20.82
N VAL A 353 16.24 -10.36 19.93
CA VAL A 353 17.02 -9.17 20.29
C VAL A 353 16.26 -7.91 19.91
N GLN A 354 15.87 -7.14 20.92
CA GLN A 354 15.11 -5.90 20.79
C GLN A 354 16.00 -4.67 20.98
N ARG A 355 16.17 -3.90 19.91
CA ARG A 355 16.92 -2.63 19.98
C ARG A 355 16.09 -1.48 20.52
N LEU A 356 14.85 -1.33 20.04
CA LEU A 356 13.93 -0.26 20.40
C LEU A 356 12.61 -0.85 20.87
N LYS A 357 11.85 -0.10 21.67
CA LYS A 357 10.50 -0.49 22.07
C LYS A 357 9.66 -0.81 20.82
N THR A 358 8.87 -1.87 20.90
CA THR A 358 7.99 -2.31 19.81
C THR A 358 6.53 -1.95 20.13
N PRO A 359 5.82 -1.23 19.26
CA PRO A 359 4.36 -1.13 19.32
C PRO A 359 3.71 -2.49 19.08
N VAL A 360 2.90 -2.97 20.03
CA VAL A 360 2.19 -4.25 19.93
C VAL A 360 0.71 -4.00 19.71
N LEU A 361 0.18 -4.53 18.60
CA LEU A 361 -1.16 -4.29 18.08
C LEU A 361 -1.97 -5.58 18.16
N THR A 362 -2.84 -5.71 19.15
CA THR A 362 -3.71 -6.90 19.30
C THR A 362 -4.75 -6.93 18.17
N VAL A 363 -4.56 -7.84 17.20
CA VAL A 363 -5.26 -7.81 15.90
C VAL A 363 -6.79 -7.78 16.02
N PRO A 364 -7.45 -8.62 16.84
CA PRO A 364 -8.92 -8.59 16.96
C PRO A 364 -9.51 -7.26 17.45
N LYS A 365 -8.71 -6.40 18.09
CA LYS A 365 -9.17 -5.13 18.67
C LYS A 365 -9.03 -3.95 17.70
N LEU A 366 -8.38 -4.14 16.56
CA LEU A 366 -8.04 -3.04 15.66
C LEU A 366 -9.27 -2.43 14.97
N PRO A 367 -9.33 -1.10 14.79
CA PRO A 367 -10.50 -0.43 14.20
C PRO A 367 -10.85 -0.93 12.80
N LEU A 368 -9.82 -1.33 12.07
CA LEU A 368 -9.90 -1.92 10.74
C LEU A 368 -10.84 -3.14 10.69
N HIS A 369 -10.83 -3.97 11.74
CA HIS A 369 -11.67 -5.17 11.85
C HIS A 369 -13.14 -4.85 12.04
N LYS A 370 -13.43 -3.70 12.67
CA LYS A 370 -14.79 -3.19 12.82
C LYS A 370 -15.27 -2.48 11.56
N ALA A 371 -14.36 -1.85 10.82
CA ALA A 371 -14.70 -1.10 9.61
C ALA A 371 -14.88 -2.01 8.38
N PHE A 372 -14.03 -3.02 8.22
CA PHE A 372 -14.08 -3.97 7.11
C PHE A 372 -14.75 -5.28 7.55
N HIS A 373 -16.08 -5.33 7.44
CA HIS A 373 -16.89 -6.49 7.75
C HIS A 373 -17.82 -6.89 6.59
N ASP A 374 -18.39 -8.09 6.65
CA ASP A 374 -19.31 -8.58 5.62
C ASP A 374 -20.52 -7.63 5.50
N GLY A 375 -20.89 -7.29 4.25
CA GLY A 375 -22.01 -6.39 3.94
C GLY A 375 -21.66 -4.90 3.87
N VAL A 376 -20.43 -4.50 4.20
CA VAL A 376 -20.00 -3.09 4.06
C VAL A 376 -19.67 -2.74 2.60
N SER A 377 -19.83 -1.46 2.23
CA SER A 377 -19.24 -0.90 1.01
C SER A 377 -17.78 -0.59 1.26
N VAL A 378 -16.87 -1.41 0.72
CA VAL A 378 -15.41 -1.21 0.88
C VAL A 378 -14.94 0.12 0.29
N THR A 379 -15.61 0.61 -0.75
CA THR A 379 -15.35 1.92 -1.35
C THR A 379 -15.65 3.06 -0.38
N GLU A 380 -16.74 2.98 0.38
CA GLU A 380 -17.08 4.02 1.37
C GLU A 380 -16.12 3.97 2.57
N VAL A 381 -15.71 2.77 2.98
CA VAL A 381 -14.67 2.61 4.00
C VAL A 381 -13.34 3.21 3.51
N ASP A 382 -12.94 2.94 2.26
CA ASP A 382 -11.73 3.52 1.67
C ASP A 382 -11.78 5.05 1.62
N LYS A 383 -12.90 5.63 1.20
CA LYS A 383 -13.09 7.09 1.21
C LYS A 383 -12.91 7.64 2.63
N TRP A 384 -13.46 6.96 3.64
CA TRP A 384 -13.33 7.38 5.04
C TRP A 384 -11.88 7.39 5.54
N PHE A 385 -11.09 6.36 5.22
CA PHE A 385 -9.70 6.25 5.67
C PHE A 385 -8.73 7.10 4.84
N HIS A 386 -8.85 7.08 3.52
CA HIS A 386 -7.81 7.60 2.63
C HIS A 386 -7.96 9.07 2.25
N THR A 387 -9.13 9.67 2.50
CA THR A 387 -9.36 11.10 2.19
C THR A 387 -9.02 12.04 3.35
N ASN A 388 -8.87 11.54 4.57
CA ASN A 388 -8.58 12.38 5.73
C ASN A 388 -7.23 13.09 5.59
N PRO A 389 -7.12 14.41 5.90
CA PRO A 389 -5.81 15.01 6.09
C PRO A 389 -5.02 14.23 7.15
N LEU A 390 -3.78 13.82 6.85
CA LEU A 390 -3.04 12.90 7.73
C LEU A 390 -2.80 13.48 9.14
N ALA A 391 -2.71 14.80 9.28
CA ALA A 391 -2.66 15.46 10.59
C ALA A 391 -3.92 15.20 11.44
N ILE A 392 -5.10 15.18 10.82
CA ILE A 392 -6.37 14.87 11.49
C ILE A 392 -6.45 13.37 11.78
N GLU A 393 -6.07 12.54 10.80
CA GLU A 393 -6.03 11.08 10.95
C GLU A 393 -5.14 10.68 12.12
N ARG A 394 -3.97 11.29 12.25
CA ARG A 394 -3.03 11.09 13.37
C ARG A 394 -3.67 11.35 14.73
N VAL A 395 -4.45 12.43 14.86
CA VAL A 395 -5.15 12.77 16.12
C VAL A 395 -6.23 11.74 16.45
N ILE A 396 -7.01 11.33 15.45
CA ILE A 396 -8.04 10.31 15.60
C ILE A 396 -7.39 8.97 16.02
N MET A 397 -6.39 8.51 15.26
CA MET A 397 -5.73 7.23 15.50
C MET A 397 -5.01 7.21 16.84
N LYS A 398 -4.31 8.28 17.23
CA LYS A 398 -3.68 8.36 18.56
C LYS A 398 -4.70 8.24 19.70
N THR A 399 -5.90 8.79 19.53
CA THR A 399 -6.98 8.66 20.52
C THR A 399 -7.48 7.22 20.62
N VAL A 400 -7.69 6.56 19.47
CA VAL A 400 -8.13 5.17 19.41
C VAL A 400 -7.08 4.23 19.99
N PHE A 401 -5.83 4.34 19.56
CA PHE A 401 -4.76 3.45 20.01
C PHE A 401 -4.40 3.62 21.48
N ARG A 402 -4.50 4.84 22.04
CA ARG A 402 -4.36 5.02 23.49
C ARG A 402 -5.39 4.20 24.27
N GLN A 403 -6.64 4.17 23.83
CA GLN A 403 -7.68 3.38 24.48
C GLN A 403 -7.40 1.88 24.35
N LEU A 404 -6.96 1.42 23.16
CA LEU A 404 -6.60 0.02 22.94
C LEU A 404 -5.39 -0.41 23.79
N PHE A 405 -4.37 0.44 23.90
CA PHE A 405 -3.19 0.17 24.72
C PHE A 405 -3.51 0.14 26.22
N GLU A 406 -4.43 0.97 26.69
CA GLU A 406 -4.91 0.89 28.08
C GLU A 406 -5.63 -0.44 28.35
N GLN A 407 -6.44 -0.92 27.39
CA GLN A 407 -7.11 -2.22 27.49
C GLN A 407 -6.14 -3.42 27.48
N ASP A 408 -4.93 -3.24 26.96
CA ASP A 408 -3.88 -4.27 26.91
C ASP A 408 -2.81 -4.09 28.00
N LYS A 409 -3.03 -3.19 28.97
CA LYS A 409 -2.05 -2.85 30.01
C LYS A 409 -1.50 -4.08 30.74
N GLU A 410 -2.35 -5.01 31.17
CA GLU A 410 -1.93 -6.20 31.90
C GLU A 410 -1.01 -7.10 31.05
N LYS A 411 -1.37 -7.30 29.78
CA LYS A 411 -0.54 -8.06 28.81
C LYS A 411 0.81 -7.37 28.60
N PHE A 412 0.83 -6.05 28.47
CA PHE A 412 2.06 -5.30 28.32
C PHE A 412 2.94 -5.34 29.57
N ASP A 413 2.33 -5.32 30.77
CA ASP A 413 3.05 -5.49 32.04
C ASP A 413 3.70 -6.89 32.12
N LYS A 414 3.01 -7.95 31.66
CA LYS A 414 3.55 -9.31 31.55
C LYS A 414 4.70 -9.42 30.53
N LEU A 415 4.59 -8.76 29.37
CA LEU A 415 5.68 -8.68 28.38
C LEU A 415 6.91 -7.95 28.95
N ASP A 416 6.70 -6.82 29.65
CA ASP A 416 7.77 -6.06 30.27
C ASP A 416 8.51 -6.84 31.34
N ALA A 417 7.80 -7.67 32.12
CA ALA A 417 8.36 -8.59 33.10
C ALA A 417 9.23 -9.69 32.47
N ARG A 418 8.96 -10.04 31.21
CA ARG A 418 9.78 -10.95 30.38
C ARG A 418 10.90 -10.26 29.62
N GLY A 419 11.09 -8.95 29.82
CA GLY A 419 12.15 -8.17 29.18
C GLY A 419 11.77 -7.59 27.82
N PHE A 420 10.59 -7.90 27.27
CA PHE A 420 10.11 -7.31 26.01
C PHE A 420 9.51 -5.94 26.25
N LYS A 421 10.14 -4.89 25.72
CA LYS A 421 9.73 -3.49 25.94
C LYS A 421 8.71 -3.07 24.91
N VAL A 422 7.48 -2.82 25.36
CA VAL A 422 6.38 -2.37 24.51
C VAL A 422 6.41 -0.85 24.36
N ASP A 423 6.20 -0.35 23.15
CA ASP A 423 5.92 1.07 22.90
C ASP A 423 4.43 1.33 23.08
N ARG A 424 4.06 1.77 24.28
CA ARG A 424 2.66 2.02 24.70
C ARG A 424 2.14 3.39 24.29
N GLU A 425 2.95 4.22 23.66
CA GLU A 425 2.59 5.58 23.24
C GLU A 425 2.81 5.79 21.73
N ALA A 426 2.99 4.68 21.01
CA ALA A 426 3.33 4.65 19.61
C ALA A 426 2.35 5.46 18.75
N ASP A 427 2.93 6.28 17.87
CA ASP A 427 2.19 7.00 16.85
C ASP A 427 2.13 6.16 15.57
N LEU A 428 1.06 5.37 15.42
CA LEU A 428 0.96 4.43 14.31
C LEU A 428 0.87 5.12 12.95
N THR A 429 0.23 6.28 12.85
CA THR A 429 0.20 7.06 11.61
C THR A 429 1.62 7.43 11.20
N GLN A 430 2.44 7.94 12.13
CA GLN A 430 3.84 8.20 11.86
C GLN A 430 4.60 6.92 11.49
N ILE A 431 4.40 5.82 12.21
CA ILE A 431 5.10 4.56 11.96
C ILE A 431 4.79 4.01 10.56
N LEU A 432 3.52 4.03 10.14
CA LEU A 432 3.10 3.51 8.84
C LEU A 432 3.61 4.37 7.69
N TYR A 433 3.48 5.70 7.78
CA TYR A 433 3.85 6.60 6.69
C TYR A 433 5.33 7.00 6.65
N GLU A 434 6.03 7.09 7.79
CA GLU A 434 7.45 7.51 7.82
C GLU A 434 8.43 6.34 7.89
N ARG A 435 8.01 5.20 8.43
CA ARG A 435 8.89 4.07 8.73
C ARG A 435 8.51 2.78 8.01
N ALA A 436 7.30 2.71 7.44
CA ALA A 436 6.78 1.58 6.68
C ALA A 436 7.01 0.21 7.36
N GLY A 437 6.81 0.10 8.68
CA GLY A 437 7.04 -1.13 9.44
C GLY A 437 7.26 -0.89 10.94
N ARG A 438 8.07 -1.73 11.61
CA ARG A 438 8.50 -1.58 13.02
C ARG A 438 7.40 -1.69 14.08
N HIS A 439 6.26 -2.27 13.75
CA HIS A 439 5.23 -2.67 14.71
C HIS A 439 5.10 -4.19 14.69
N TYR A 440 4.41 -4.73 15.69
CA TYR A 440 4.00 -6.11 15.73
C TYR A 440 2.47 -6.22 15.78
N MET A 441 1.89 -6.95 14.84
CA MET A 441 0.49 -7.37 14.83
C MET A 441 0.37 -8.66 15.63
N ASP A 442 -0.08 -8.58 16.87
CA ASP A 442 -0.10 -9.72 17.77
C ASP A 442 -1.19 -10.73 17.43
N VAL A 443 -0.72 -11.87 16.95
CA VAL A 443 -1.52 -13.05 16.59
C VAL A 443 -1.30 -14.22 17.55
N GLY A 444 -0.51 -14.05 18.61
CA GLY A 444 -0.30 -15.07 19.65
C GLY A 444 1.13 -15.10 20.21
N VAL A 445 2.12 -14.59 19.47
CA VAL A 445 3.55 -14.68 19.87
C VAL A 445 3.83 -13.86 21.13
N SER A 446 3.05 -12.81 21.43
CA SER A 446 3.15 -12.13 22.73
C SER A 446 2.94 -13.10 23.90
N GLN A 447 2.01 -14.05 23.77
CA GLN A 447 1.74 -15.05 24.80
C GLN A 447 2.91 -16.03 24.94
N MET A 448 3.55 -16.42 23.82
CA MET A 448 4.73 -17.29 23.84
C MET A 448 5.91 -16.64 24.60
N ILE A 449 6.10 -15.33 24.45
CA ILE A 449 7.09 -14.57 25.24
C ILE A 449 6.70 -14.58 26.72
N ILE A 450 5.43 -14.28 27.05
CA ILE A 450 4.91 -14.29 28.42
C ILE A 450 5.15 -15.65 29.10
N ASP A 451 4.87 -16.73 28.39
CA ASP A 451 5.02 -18.11 28.86
C ASP A 451 6.48 -18.55 28.93
N GLY A 452 7.41 -17.81 28.32
CA GLY A 452 8.86 -18.10 28.30
C GLY A 452 9.28 -19.15 27.29
N ARG A 453 8.45 -19.37 26.27
CA ARG A 453 8.83 -20.17 25.10
C ARG A 453 9.84 -19.44 24.22
N ILE A 454 9.86 -18.11 24.30
CA ILE A 454 10.79 -17.23 23.58
C ILE A 454 11.40 -16.26 24.59
N ASP A 455 12.73 -16.25 24.69
CA ASP A 455 13.49 -15.30 25.51
C ASP A 455 13.68 -13.97 24.77
N VAL A 456 13.91 -12.88 25.52
CA VAL A 456 14.11 -11.55 24.93
C VAL A 456 15.29 -10.84 25.59
N LYS A 457 16.21 -10.33 24.77
CA LYS A 457 17.28 -9.40 25.19
C LYS A 457 17.01 -8.01 24.62
N SER A 458 16.83 -7.02 25.49
CA SER A 458 16.38 -5.67 25.10
C SER A 458 17.35 -4.58 25.53
N GLY A 459 17.38 -3.49 24.75
CA GLY A 459 17.98 -2.22 25.16
C GLY A 459 19.51 -2.16 25.14
N VAL A 460 20.17 -3.18 24.58
CA VAL A 460 21.64 -3.23 24.47
C VAL A 460 22.03 -3.41 23.01
N ALA A 461 22.97 -2.58 22.54
CA ALA A 461 23.47 -2.66 21.17
C ALA A 461 24.32 -3.91 20.93
N LEU A 462 24.25 -4.45 19.72
CA LEU A 462 25.18 -5.47 19.23
C LEU A 462 26.57 -4.85 19.09
N SER A 463 27.60 -5.58 19.50
CA SER A 463 29.00 -5.15 19.38
C SER A 463 29.71 -5.89 18.25
N GLU A 464 29.79 -7.21 18.33
CA GLU A 464 30.57 -8.06 17.42
C GLU A 464 30.03 -9.50 17.42
N PHE A 465 30.35 -10.26 16.38
CA PHE A 465 30.25 -11.71 16.40
C PHE A 465 31.40 -12.30 17.23
N THR A 466 31.13 -13.42 17.87
CA THR A 466 32.14 -14.27 18.53
C THR A 466 32.21 -15.61 17.81
N ASN A 467 33.12 -16.48 18.22
CA ASN A 467 33.14 -17.86 17.71
C ASN A 467 31.93 -18.71 18.12
N LYS A 468 31.14 -18.24 19.11
CA LYS A 468 29.96 -18.96 19.64
C LYS A 468 28.63 -18.25 19.38
N GLY A 469 28.62 -16.97 19.02
CA GLY A 469 27.39 -16.23 18.79
C GLY A 469 27.60 -14.72 18.67
N LEU A 470 26.91 -13.94 19.52
CA LEU A 470 26.90 -12.48 19.47
C LEU A 470 27.23 -11.87 20.82
N LYS A 471 28.13 -10.89 20.80
CA LYS A 471 28.47 -10.08 21.96
C LYS A 471 27.81 -8.71 21.88
N PHE A 472 27.44 -8.20 23.04
CA PHE A 472 26.71 -6.95 23.22
C PHE A 472 27.59 -5.89 23.87
N ALA A 473 27.19 -4.62 23.74
CA ALA A 473 27.93 -3.48 24.28
C ALA A 473 28.05 -3.49 25.82
N ASP A 474 27.19 -4.23 26.52
CA ASP A 474 27.26 -4.46 27.98
C ASP A 474 28.26 -5.57 28.37
N GLY A 475 28.97 -6.16 27.39
CA GLY A 475 29.91 -7.25 27.58
C GLY A 475 29.28 -8.64 27.66
N THR A 476 27.94 -8.75 27.66
CA THR A 476 27.26 -10.05 27.66
C THR A 476 27.33 -10.72 26.28
N GLU A 477 27.20 -12.03 26.27
CA GLU A 477 27.25 -12.85 25.06
C GLU A 477 26.02 -13.78 24.99
N LEU A 478 25.45 -13.93 23.80
CA LEU A 478 24.45 -14.95 23.50
C LEU A 478 25.07 -15.96 22.54
N GLU A 479 25.11 -17.23 22.95
CA GLU A 479 25.54 -18.32 22.09
C GLU A 479 24.42 -18.72 21.12
N ALA A 480 24.76 -19.02 19.87
CA ALA A 480 23.81 -19.35 18.82
C ALA A 480 24.37 -20.37 17.86
N ASP A 481 23.51 -21.22 17.32
CA ASP A 481 23.83 -22.07 16.18
C ASP A 481 23.28 -21.44 14.89
N ILE A 482 22.24 -20.61 15.01
CA ILE A 482 21.72 -19.77 13.93
C ILE A 482 21.34 -18.37 14.40
N ILE A 483 21.64 -17.37 13.56
CA ILE A 483 21.26 -15.98 13.73
C ILE A 483 20.45 -15.53 12.50
N VAL A 484 19.23 -15.06 12.74
CA VAL A 484 18.34 -14.52 11.70
C VAL A 484 18.18 -13.01 11.87
N PHE A 485 18.58 -12.25 10.86
CA PHE A 485 18.35 -10.82 10.79
C PHE A 485 16.95 -10.52 10.26
N ALA A 486 16.04 -10.16 11.17
CA ALA A 486 14.70 -9.62 10.87
C ALA A 486 14.71 -8.08 10.90
N THR A 487 15.74 -7.48 10.29
CA THR A 487 16.08 -6.06 10.40
C THR A 487 15.49 -5.17 9.29
N GLY A 488 14.64 -5.76 8.44
CA GLY A 488 13.84 -5.05 7.46
C GLY A 488 14.59 -4.73 6.16
N TYR A 489 14.05 -3.79 5.39
CA TYR A 489 14.54 -3.42 4.06
C TYR A 489 14.68 -1.91 3.94
N SER A 490 15.44 -1.46 2.94
CA SER A 490 15.39 -0.05 2.53
C SER A 490 13.96 0.30 2.10
N THR A 491 13.44 1.44 2.57
CA THR A 491 12.13 1.97 2.17
C THR A 491 12.19 2.76 0.88
N ASP A 492 13.39 3.04 0.37
CA ASP A 492 13.57 3.74 -0.90
C ASP A 492 13.28 2.82 -2.08
N MET A 493 12.09 2.97 -2.68
CA MET A 493 11.66 2.16 -3.81
C MET A 493 12.42 2.44 -5.10
N ARG A 494 13.16 3.54 -5.20
CA ARG A 494 14.02 3.82 -6.35
C ARG A 494 15.09 2.73 -6.51
N LEU A 495 15.55 2.13 -5.41
CA LEU A 495 16.47 1.01 -5.42
C LEU A 495 15.88 -0.25 -6.09
N ALA A 496 14.57 -0.43 -6.05
CA ALA A 496 13.91 -1.57 -6.69
C ALA A 496 13.90 -1.44 -8.23
N ILE A 497 13.97 -0.21 -8.75
CA ILE A 497 13.87 0.09 -10.18
C ILE A 497 15.17 0.63 -10.78
N SER A 498 16.22 0.81 -9.98
CA SER A 498 17.52 1.33 -10.43
C SER A 498 18.26 0.42 -11.42
N LYS A 499 17.84 -0.85 -11.52
CA LYS A 499 18.29 -1.78 -12.56
C LYS A 499 17.51 -1.64 -13.86
N ILE A 500 16.31 -1.08 -13.81
CA ILE A 500 15.41 -0.91 -14.96
C ILE A 500 15.65 0.44 -15.64
N LEU A 501 15.78 1.50 -14.85
CA LEU A 501 15.93 2.88 -15.34
C LEU A 501 17.38 3.35 -15.27
N ASP A 502 17.75 4.27 -16.15
CA ASP A 502 19.06 4.91 -16.10
C ASP A 502 19.22 5.81 -14.85
N PRO A 503 20.46 6.03 -14.37
CA PRO A 503 20.70 6.82 -13.15
C PRO A 503 20.17 8.26 -13.21
N GLU A 504 20.17 8.91 -14.38
CA GLU A 504 19.69 10.29 -14.53
C GLU A 504 18.19 10.35 -14.25
N THR A 505 17.43 9.44 -14.85
CA THR A 505 15.99 9.27 -14.59
C THR A 505 15.73 8.96 -13.11
N VAL A 506 16.45 8.00 -12.52
CA VAL A 506 16.23 7.61 -11.12
C VAL A 506 16.48 8.77 -10.15
N ASN A 507 17.51 9.59 -10.41
CA ASN A 507 17.84 10.75 -9.57
C ASN A 507 16.81 11.88 -9.65
N GLN A 508 15.98 11.92 -10.71
CA GLN A 508 14.85 12.85 -10.82
C GLN A 508 13.67 12.42 -9.96
N LEU A 509 13.60 11.13 -9.56
CA LEU A 509 12.43 10.60 -8.87
C LEU A 509 12.45 10.96 -7.38
N ASP A 510 11.30 11.40 -6.91
CA ASP A 510 11.03 11.58 -5.48
C ASP A 510 11.05 10.23 -4.74
N GLU A 511 11.37 10.27 -3.44
CA GLU A 511 11.22 9.10 -2.59
C GLU A 511 9.73 8.77 -2.42
N THR A 512 9.43 7.51 -2.10
CA THR A 512 8.07 7.09 -1.76
C THR A 512 7.88 6.95 -0.26
N TRP A 513 6.63 7.07 0.20
CA TRP A 513 6.31 7.24 1.62
C TRP A 513 6.98 8.49 2.18
N ARG A 514 7.11 8.61 3.50
CA ARG A 514 7.47 9.85 4.21
C ARG A 514 6.52 11.00 3.84
N LEU A 515 6.45 12.00 4.70
CA LEU A 515 5.56 13.12 4.45
C LEU A 515 6.32 14.29 3.81
N ASP A 516 5.70 14.90 2.81
CA ASP A 516 6.12 16.22 2.30
C ASP A 516 5.69 17.33 3.28
N GLU A 517 6.06 18.58 2.96
CA GLU A 517 5.75 19.74 3.80
C GLU A 517 4.25 19.98 4.00
N GLU A 518 3.42 19.48 3.09
CA GLU A 518 1.96 19.53 3.18
C GLU A 518 1.38 18.39 4.04
N GLY A 519 2.21 17.42 4.42
CA GLY A 519 1.81 16.24 5.17
C GLY A 519 1.22 15.14 4.29
N ASN A 520 1.53 15.10 2.99
CA ASN A 520 1.12 14.03 2.09
C ASN A 520 2.26 13.02 1.85
N PRO A 521 1.95 11.75 1.54
CA PRO A 521 2.98 10.78 1.14
C PRO A 521 3.77 11.26 -0.08
N ARG A 522 5.11 11.24 0.01
CA ARG A 522 5.98 11.54 -1.13
C ARG A 522 5.90 10.41 -2.15
N GLY A 523 6.08 10.76 -3.42
CA GLY A 523 6.20 9.83 -4.55
C GLY A 523 5.09 8.77 -4.73
N SER A 524 4.01 8.79 -3.94
CA SER A 524 3.05 7.67 -3.85
C SER A 524 1.75 8.07 -4.52
N TRP A 525 1.41 7.37 -5.61
CA TRP A 525 0.18 7.57 -6.38
C TRP A 525 0.00 8.97 -7.01
N LYS A 526 1.07 9.74 -7.13
CA LYS A 526 1.11 11.09 -7.71
C LYS A 526 2.33 11.23 -8.64
N PRO A 527 2.42 12.28 -9.46
CA PRO A 527 3.63 12.57 -10.24
C PRO A 527 4.87 12.65 -9.34
N ILE A 528 5.97 12.03 -9.75
CA ILE A 528 7.15 11.80 -8.88
C ILE A 528 8.42 12.51 -9.35
N GLY A 529 8.28 13.62 -10.08
CA GLY A 529 9.41 14.31 -10.72
C GLY A 529 9.65 13.91 -12.19
N HIS A 530 9.03 12.81 -12.64
CA HIS A 530 8.93 12.45 -14.06
C HIS A 530 7.45 12.30 -14.48
N PRO A 531 6.99 12.90 -15.59
CA PRO A 531 5.57 13.00 -15.94
C PRO A 531 4.89 11.65 -16.24
N ASN A 532 5.66 10.62 -16.59
CA ASN A 532 5.11 9.33 -17.00
C ASN A 532 5.59 8.12 -16.17
N ILE A 533 6.00 8.35 -14.93
CA ILE A 533 6.33 7.27 -13.98
C ILE A 533 5.43 7.38 -12.76
N TRP A 534 4.94 6.23 -12.30
CA TRP A 534 4.08 6.14 -11.12
C TRP A 534 4.60 5.05 -10.18
N PHE A 535 4.61 5.33 -8.88
CA PHE A 535 4.75 4.31 -7.86
C PHE A 535 3.41 4.03 -7.18
N CYS A 536 3.14 2.74 -6.98
CA CYS A 536 1.93 2.27 -6.32
C CYS A 536 2.27 1.43 -5.07
N PRO A 537 2.78 2.06 -3.99
CA PRO A 537 2.98 1.34 -2.75
C PRO A 537 1.66 1.21 -1.97
N GLY A 538 1.72 0.51 -0.86
CA GLY A 538 0.65 0.34 0.12
C GLY A 538 0.15 -1.09 0.23
N ASP A 539 -0.83 -1.26 1.10
CA ASP A 539 -1.62 -2.49 1.18
C ASP A 539 -2.71 -2.51 0.09
N ILE A 540 -3.59 -3.51 0.15
CA ILE A 540 -4.67 -3.68 -0.83
C ILE A 540 -5.67 -2.52 -0.76
N SER A 541 -5.94 -1.96 0.43
CA SER A 541 -6.87 -0.83 0.56
C SER A 541 -6.31 0.45 -0.08
N HIS A 542 -5.03 0.74 0.13
CA HIS A 542 -4.35 1.87 -0.51
C HIS A 542 -4.38 1.70 -2.02
N THR A 543 -3.96 0.54 -2.49
CA THR A 543 -3.93 0.18 -3.90
C THR A 543 -5.31 0.33 -4.55
N ARG A 544 -6.35 -0.27 -3.94
CA ARG A 544 -7.73 -0.25 -4.44
C ARG A 544 -8.28 1.17 -4.41
N PHE A 545 -7.90 2.02 -3.48
CA PHE A 545 -8.32 3.40 -3.49
C PHE A 545 -7.57 4.22 -4.55
N PHE A 546 -6.23 4.19 -4.53
CA PHE A 546 -5.43 5.15 -5.29
C PHE A 546 -5.21 4.80 -6.76
N SER A 547 -5.35 3.54 -7.19
CA SER A 547 -5.14 3.18 -8.61
C SER A 547 -6.12 3.85 -9.56
N ARG A 548 -7.27 4.36 -9.08
CA ARG A 548 -8.21 5.12 -9.92
C ARG A 548 -7.63 6.44 -10.37
N PHE A 549 -6.90 7.12 -9.49
CA PHE A 549 -6.36 8.44 -9.79
C PHE A 549 -5.22 8.33 -10.80
N ILE A 550 -4.45 7.24 -10.73
CA ILE A 550 -3.44 6.92 -11.73
C ILE A 550 -4.12 6.61 -13.07
N ALA A 551 -5.15 5.75 -13.08
CA ALA A 551 -5.86 5.40 -14.31
C ALA A 551 -6.50 6.62 -14.97
N LEU A 552 -7.12 7.53 -14.20
CA LEU A 552 -7.68 8.79 -14.70
C LEU A 552 -6.60 9.72 -15.26
N GLN A 553 -5.45 9.86 -14.59
CA GLN A 553 -4.34 10.70 -15.09
C GLN A 553 -3.74 10.13 -16.37
N VAL A 554 -3.53 8.81 -16.44
CA VAL A 554 -3.05 8.15 -17.68
C VAL A 554 -4.07 8.34 -18.80
N LYS A 555 -5.36 8.16 -18.53
CA LYS A 555 -6.42 8.41 -19.52
C LYS A 555 -6.40 9.86 -19.99
N ALA A 556 -6.23 10.81 -19.07
CA ALA A 556 -6.17 12.23 -19.38
C ALA A 556 -5.02 12.59 -20.33
N GLU A 557 -3.84 12.04 -20.07
CA GLU A 557 -2.65 12.18 -20.92
C GLU A 557 -2.87 11.54 -22.30
N VAL A 558 -3.53 10.38 -22.37
CA VAL A 558 -3.80 9.68 -23.62
C VAL A 558 -4.80 10.44 -24.50
N GLU A 559 -5.84 11.00 -23.90
CA GLU A 559 -6.86 11.82 -24.57
C GLU A 559 -6.39 13.26 -24.89
N GLY A 560 -5.16 13.62 -24.52
CA GLY A 560 -4.57 14.94 -24.84
C GLY A 560 -5.08 16.08 -23.96
N SER A 561 -5.63 15.78 -22.79
CA SER A 561 -6.04 16.78 -21.79
C SER A 561 -5.45 16.46 -20.42
N PRO A 562 -4.10 16.52 -20.29
CA PRO A 562 -3.41 16.13 -19.08
C PRO A 562 -3.79 17.00 -17.89
N PHE A 563 -3.76 16.40 -16.70
CA PHE A 563 -4.02 17.12 -15.46
C PHE A 563 -2.79 17.93 -15.10
N VAL A 564 -2.89 19.26 -15.23
CA VAL A 564 -1.84 20.19 -14.84
C VAL A 564 -1.92 20.44 -13.34
N PRO A 565 -0.95 19.98 -12.53
CA PRO A 565 -0.94 20.21 -11.08
C PRO A 565 -0.99 21.70 -10.77
N TYR A 566 -1.77 22.07 -9.76
CA TYR A 566 -1.75 23.43 -9.23
C TYR A 566 -0.44 23.67 -8.47
N GLU A 567 0.30 24.69 -8.88
CA GLU A 567 1.51 25.19 -8.23
C GLU A 567 1.26 26.65 -7.82
N ARG A 568 1.76 27.06 -6.65
CA ARG A 568 1.57 28.41 -6.12
C ARG A 568 2.91 29.09 -5.90
#